data_AF-A0A7S2H6G9-F1
#
_entry.id   AF-A0A7S2H6G9-F1
#
_cell.length_a   1.000
_cell.length_b   1.000
_cell.length_c   1.000
_cell.angle_alpha   90.00
_cell.angle_beta   90.00
_cell.angle_gamma   90.00
#
_symmetry.space_group_name_H-M   'P 1'
#
loop_
_entity.id
_entity.type
_entity.pdbx_description
1 polymer ?
#
loop_
_entity_poly.entity_id
_entity_poly.type
_entity_poly.pdbx_seq_one_letter_code
_entity_poly.pdbx_strand_id
1 'polypeptide(L)'
;MIAPGLWSRRDAYDIGAEYRAVVGLPGGLDGPHGTVLRRANTEAHNMTLVTSLMGSDGDTLGLGVVYVMDANNFPALQAELCMQFLDDPNEVYPPAYHALKSSLVASGRIVETSCPPNYVC
;
A
#
# COMPACT_ATOMS: atom_id res chain seq x y z
N MET A 1 -10.83 18.94 2.30
CA MET A 1 -11.87 18.51 1.35
C MET A 1 -11.21 18.29 0.01
N ILE A 2 -11.43 17.15 -0.64
CA ILE A 2 -10.85 16.82 -1.96
C ILE A 2 -11.59 17.65 -3.03
N ALA A 3 -10.85 18.31 -3.92
CA ALA A 3 -11.44 19.14 -4.96
C ALA A 3 -12.28 18.31 -5.96
N PRO A 4 -13.39 18.84 -6.51
CA PRO A 4 -14.16 18.15 -7.54
C PRO A 4 -13.28 17.74 -8.73
N GLY A 5 -13.42 16.50 -9.19
CA GLY A 5 -12.63 15.95 -10.30
C GLY A 5 -11.25 15.43 -9.90
N LEU A 6 -10.86 15.54 -8.62
CA LEU A 6 -9.62 14.98 -8.10
C LEU A 6 -9.86 13.63 -7.42
N TRP A 7 -9.04 12.64 -7.74
CA TRP A 7 -9.06 11.33 -7.10
C TRP A 7 -8.04 11.27 -5.97
N SER A 8 -8.42 10.69 -4.84
CA SER A 8 -7.57 10.53 -3.64
C SER A 8 -8.14 9.41 -2.78
N ARG A 9 -7.37 8.94 -1.78
CA ARG A 9 -7.89 8.00 -0.79
C ARG A 9 -9.17 8.54 -0.12
N ARG A 10 -10.09 7.62 0.20
CA ARG A 10 -11.37 7.95 0.84
C ARG A 10 -11.18 8.43 2.28
N ASP A 11 -10.26 7.81 3.00
CA ASP A 11 -9.95 8.20 4.37
C ASP A 11 -9.08 9.47 4.40
N ALA A 12 -9.58 10.48 5.10
CA ALA A 12 -8.95 11.79 5.25
C ALA A 12 -8.39 12.04 6.67
N TYR A 13 -8.53 11.07 7.59
CA TYR A 13 -8.09 11.21 8.97
C TYR A 13 -6.64 10.77 9.17
N ASP A 14 -6.27 9.66 8.56
CA ASP A 14 -4.89 9.19 8.52
C ASP A 14 -4.07 10.12 7.64
N ILE A 15 -3.04 10.77 8.20
CA ILE A 15 -2.23 11.80 7.54
C ILE A 15 -0.74 11.52 7.79
N GLY A 16 0.07 11.68 6.76
CA GLY A 16 1.52 11.53 6.82
C GLY A 16 2.08 10.68 5.69
N ALA A 17 3.41 10.62 5.63
CA ALA A 17 4.12 9.85 4.61
C ALA A 17 3.67 8.37 4.59
N GLU A 18 3.40 7.77 5.76
CA GLU A 18 3.00 6.35 5.85
C GLU A 18 1.65 6.02 5.20
N TYR A 19 0.79 7.02 4.99
CA TYR A 19 -0.54 6.82 4.41
C TYR A 19 -0.63 7.18 2.93
N ARG A 20 0.45 7.72 2.35
CA ARG A 20 0.48 8.23 0.98
C ARG A 20 0.08 7.15 -0.04
N ALA A 21 -0.53 7.56 -1.15
CA ALA A 21 -0.85 6.65 -2.24
C ALA A 21 0.42 6.23 -2.98
N VAL A 22 0.69 4.92 -3.00
CA VAL A 22 1.88 4.34 -3.66
C VAL A 22 1.53 3.14 -4.54
N VAL A 23 2.34 2.91 -5.56
CA VAL A 23 2.39 1.64 -6.31
C VAL A 23 3.85 1.20 -6.42
N GLY A 24 4.16 0.01 -5.93
CA GLY A 24 5.49 -0.61 -6.10
C GLY A 24 5.55 -1.48 -7.34
N LEU A 25 6.50 -1.23 -8.24
CA LEU A 25 6.77 -2.06 -9.42
C LEU A 25 8.26 -2.35 -9.53
N PRO A 26 8.69 -3.56 -9.94
CA PRO A 26 10.09 -3.79 -10.28
C PRO A 26 10.55 -2.81 -11.36
N GLY A 27 11.58 -2.00 -11.08
CA GLY A 27 12.09 -0.95 -11.96
C GLY A 27 11.25 0.33 -12.01
N GLY A 28 10.19 0.45 -11.20
CA GLY A 28 9.33 1.63 -11.15
C GLY A 28 8.64 1.95 -12.49
N LEU A 29 8.54 3.23 -12.84
CA LEU A 29 7.93 3.69 -14.10
C LEU A 29 8.74 3.32 -15.35
N ASP A 30 10.03 3.07 -15.22
CA ASP A 30 10.92 2.69 -16.32
C ASP A 30 11.07 1.16 -16.43
N GLY A 31 10.51 0.43 -15.47
CA GLY A 31 10.50 -1.03 -15.44
C GLY A 31 9.50 -1.67 -16.41
N PRO A 32 9.52 -3.01 -16.50
CA PRO A 32 8.71 -3.79 -17.45
C PRO A 32 7.19 -3.53 -17.36
N HIS A 33 6.71 -3.05 -16.20
CA HIS A 33 5.29 -2.81 -15.96
C HIS A 33 4.88 -1.34 -16.01
N GLY A 34 5.83 -0.40 -16.13
CA GLY A 34 5.53 1.04 -16.07
C GLY A 34 4.62 1.54 -17.21
N THR A 35 4.79 0.99 -18.42
CA THR A 35 3.95 1.34 -19.57
C THR A 35 2.50 0.89 -19.39
N VAL A 36 2.29 -0.31 -18.82
CA VAL A 36 0.95 -0.83 -18.55
C VAL A 36 0.26 0.01 -17.47
N LEU A 37 0.99 0.38 -16.41
CA LEU A 37 0.48 1.26 -15.36
C LEU A 37 0.04 2.62 -15.92
N ARG A 38 0.89 3.28 -16.73
CA ARG A 38 0.56 4.57 -17.35
C ARG A 38 -0.72 4.49 -18.17
N ARG A 39 -0.82 3.48 -19.03
CA ARG A 39 -2.01 3.29 -19.88
C ARG A 39 -3.27 3.10 -19.04
N ALA A 40 -3.24 2.19 -18.07
CA ALA A 40 -4.38 1.92 -17.20
C ALA A 40 -4.81 3.18 -16.40
N ASN A 41 -3.82 3.93 -15.88
CA ASN A 41 -4.09 5.18 -15.18
C ASN A 41 -4.77 6.22 -16.08
N THR A 42 -4.28 6.43 -17.30
CA THR A 42 -4.89 7.38 -18.26
C THR A 42 -6.33 7.00 -18.63
N GLU A 43 -6.62 5.71 -18.80
CA GLU A 43 -7.98 5.22 -19.11
C GLU A 43 -8.94 5.34 -17.90
N ALA A 44 -8.43 5.26 -16.67
CA ALA A 44 -9.25 5.29 -15.46
C ALA A 44 -9.48 6.71 -14.92
N HIS A 45 -8.42 7.36 -14.42
CA HIS A 45 -8.52 8.56 -13.58
C HIS A 45 -7.49 9.64 -13.92
N ASN A 46 -6.54 9.33 -14.80
CA ASN A 46 -5.49 10.20 -15.27
C ASN A 46 -4.77 10.96 -14.13
N MET A 47 -4.43 10.24 -13.06
CA MET A 47 -3.73 10.79 -11.90
C MET A 47 -2.27 11.12 -12.25
N THR A 48 -1.64 12.02 -11.48
CA THR A 48 -0.22 12.34 -11.65
C THR A 48 0.63 11.22 -11.06
N LEU A 49 1.35 10.49 -11.92
CA LEU A 49 2.31 9.47 -11.49
C LEU A 49 3.69 10.10 -11.32
N VAL A 50 4.30 9.92 -10.15
CA VAL A 50 5.61 10.49 -9.81
C VAL A 50 6.55 9.39 -9.34
N THR A 51 7.75 9.30 -9.89
CA THR A 51 8.77 8.38 -9.36
C THR A 51 9.14 8.77 -7.93
N SER A 52 9.01 7.84 -6.98
CA SER A 52 9.49 8.01 -5.60
C SER A 52 11.01 7.90 -5.56
N LEU A 53 11.66 8.85 -4.90
CA LEU A 53 13.12 8.85 -4.74
C LEU A 53 13.57 8.43 -3.35
N MET A 54 12.69 8.55 -2.35
CA MET A 54 13.06 8.37 -0.94
C MET A 54 12.40 7.14 -0.31
N GLY A 55 11.24 6.71 -0.82
CA GLY A 55 10.46 5.64 -0.21
C GLY A 55 9.75 6.06 1.09
N SER A 56 9.90 7.33 1.47
CA SER A 56 9.25 8.01 2.60
C SER A 56 8.75 9.40 2.17
N ASP A 57 8.41 9.53 0.87
CA ASP A 57 7.87 10.75 0.28
C ASP A 57 6.63 11.25 1.03
N GLY A 58 6.34 12.56 0.91
CA GLY A 58 5.24 13.19 1.66
C GLY A 58 3.87 12.59 1.37
N ASP A 59 2.87 12.99 2.16
CA ASP A 59 1.49 12.57 1.95
C ASP A 59 0.95 13.05 0.59
N THR A 60 0.05 12.26 -0.01
CA THR A 60 -0.63 12.57 -1.29
C THR A 60 -2.11 12.91 -1.13
N LEU A 61 -2.62 12.97 0.10
CA LEU A 61 -4.03 13.28 0.38
C LEU A 61 -4.48 14.57 -0.32
N GLY A 62 -5.46 14.43 -1.21
CA GLY A 62 -6.03 15.57 -1.95
C GLY A 62 -5.08 16.21 -2.96
N LEU A 63 -4.01 15.53 -3.39
CA LEU A 63 -3.10 16.02 -4.43
C LEU A 63 -3.34 15.39 -5.81
N GLY A 64 -4.07 14.27 -5.89
CA GLY A 64 -4.20 13.50 -7.14
C GLY A 64 -2.88 12.92 -7.64
N VAL A 65 -1.94 12.69 -6.70
CA VAL A 65 -0.61 12.15 -6.96
C VAL A 65 -0.54 10.72 -6.45
N VAL A 66 0.12 9.85 -7.22
CA VAL A 66 0.52 8.52 -6.81
C VAL A 66 2.02 8.38 -6.99
N TYR A 67 2.72 8.00 -5.92
CA TYR A 67 4.14 7.70 -6.02
C TYR A 67 4.34 6.30 -6.59
N VAL A 68 5.20 6.18 -7.59
CA VAL A 68 5.61 4.90 -8.17
C VAL A 68 7.00 4.56 -7.66
N MET A 69 7.09 3.49 -6.89
CA MET A 69 8.32 3.03 -6.24
C MET A 69 8.96 1.92 -7.06
N ASP A 70 10.29 1.97 -7.18
CA ASP A 70 11.04 0.82 -7.67
C ASP A 70 11.12 -0.24 -6.57
N ALA A 71 10.37 -1.33 -6.74
CA ALA A 71 10.30 -2.43 -5.79
C ALA A 71 11.64 -3.18 -5.63
N ASN A 72 12.59 -3.01 -6.55
CA ASN A 72 13.94 -3.55 -6.38
C ASN A 72 14.74 -2.78 -5.32
N ASN A 73 14.46 -1.48 -5.16
CA ASN A 73 15.11 -0.61 -4.18
C ASN A 73 14.30 -0.49 -2.88
N PHE A 74 12.97 -0.55 -3.00
CA PHE A 74 12.03 -0.45 -1.89
C PHE A 74 11.12 -1.68 -1.85
N PRO A 75 11.60 -2.82 -1.32
CA PRO A 75 10.85 -4.06 -1.32
C PRO A 75 9.64 -3.99 -0.40
N ALA A 76 8.58 -4.74 -0.73
CA ALA A 76 7.47 -4.97 0.19
C ALA A 76 7.93 -5.89 1.33
N LEU A 77 7.86 -5.37 2.56
CA LEU A 77 8.20 -6.11 3.76
C LEU A 77 6.92 -6.53 4.47
N GLN A 78 6.92 -7.74 5.02
CA GLN A 78 5.79 -8.25 5.78
C GLN A 78 5.64 -7.49 7.11
N ALA A 79 4.44 -7.00 7.40
CA ALA A 79 4.08 -6.50 8.73
C ALA A 79 3.97 -7.64 9.75
N GLU A 80 3.71 -7.29 11.01
CA GLU A 80 3.63 -8.21 12.14
C GLU A 80 2.50 -9.21 11.95
N LEU A 81 2.64 -10.38 12.58
CA LEU A 81 1.60 -11.40 12.53
C LEU A 81 0.25 -10.89 13.03
N CYS A 82 0.22 -9.97 14.00
CA CYS A 82 -1.03 -9.40 14.52
C CYS A 82 -1.79 -8.58 13.46
N MET A 83 -1.09 -8.01 12.47
CA MET A 83 -1.67 -7.22 11.38
C MET A 83 -2.18 -8.08 10.21
N GLN A 84 -1.96 -9.39 10.25
CA GLN A 84 -2.39 -10.32 9.20
C GLN A 84 -3.76 -10.91 9.50
N PHE A 85 -4.64 -10.93 8.49
CA PHE A 85 -5.99 -11.54 8.57
C PHE A 85 -6.90 -10.93 9.66
N LEU A 86 -6.79 -9.61 9.87
CA LEU A 86 -7.68 -8.85 10.74
C LEU A 86 -9.04 -8.56 10.09
N ASP A 87 -10.03 -8.28 10.94
CA ASP A 87 -11.32 -7.71 10.55
C ASP A 87 -11.19 -6.24 10.15
N ASP A 88 -12.10 -5.79 9.28
CA ASP A 88 -12.32 -4.35 9.11
C ASP A 88 -13.09 -3.83 10.33
N PRO A 89 -12.90 -2.56 10.76
CA PRO A 89 -13.71 -1.98 11.83
C PRO A 89 -15.24 -2.11 11.63
N ASN A 90 -15.70 -2.26 10.39
CA ASN A 90 -17.11 -2.34 10.03
C ASN A 90 -17.55 -3.72 9.49
N GLU A 91 -16.63 -4.68 9.35
CA GLU A 91 -16.93 -5.99 8.77
C GLU A 91 -16.14 -7.10 9.48
N VAL A 92 -16.87 -8.08 10.01
CA VAL A 92 -16.30 -9.29 10.60
C VAL A 92 -16.23 -10.37 9.54
N TYR A 93 -15.03 -10.87 9.29
CA TYR A 93 -14.80 -11.89 8.29
C TYR A 93 -15.10 -13.31 8.84
N PRO A 94 -15.39 -14.28 7.95
CA PRO A 94 -15.71 -15.64 8.39
C PRO A 94 -14.52 -16.33 9.08
N PRO A 95 -14.75 -17.31 9.98
CA PRO A 95 -13.68 -18.07 10.63
C PRO A 95 -12.67 -18.72 9.67
N ALA A 96 -13.12 -19.10 8.47
CA ALA A 96 -12.26 -19.67 7.44
C ALA A 96 -11.18 -18.68 6.94
N TYR A 97 -11.46 -17.38 6.94
CA TYR A 97 -10.49 -16.34 6.60
C TYR A 97 -9.39 -16.24 7.67
N HIS A 98 -9.76 -16.17 8.95
CA HIS A 98 -8.77 -16.12 10.04
C HIS A 98 -7.94 -17.39 10.14
N ALA A 99 -8.50 -18.55 9.78
CA ALA A 99 -7.78 -19.82 9.76
C ALA A 99 -6.63 -19.87 8.73
N LEU A 100 -6.63 -18.97 7.73
CA LEU A 100 -5.52 -18.85 6.76
C LEU A 100 -4.22 -18.46 7.45
N LYS A 101 -4.27 -17.63 8.50
CA LYS A 101 -3.09 -17.20 9.25
C LYS A 101 -2.29 -18.39 9.78
N SER A 102 -2.96 -19.30 10.50
CA SER A 102 -2.31 -20.50 11.06
C SER A 102 -1.70 -21.38 9.99
N SER A 103 -2.39 -21.55 8.85
CA SER A 103 -1.92 -22.36 7.73
C SER A 103 -0.68 -21.75 7.08
N LEU A 104 -0.67 -20.42 6.87
CA LEU A 104 0.43 -19.71 6.24
C LEU A 104 1.65 -19.63 7.16
N VAL A 105 1.46 -19.44 8.47
CA VAL A 105 2.53 -19.54 9.47
C VAL A 105 3.14 -20.94 9.47
N ALA A 106 2.32 -21.99 9.55
CA ALA A 106 2.80 -23.37 9.55
C ALA A 106 3.59 -23.74 8.28
N SER A 107 3.24 -23.13 7.14
CA SER A 107 3.96 -23.32 5.87
C SER A 107 5.18 -22.41 5.69
N GLY A 108 5.45 -21.50 6.61
CA GLY A 108 6.54 -20.52 6.52
C GLY A 108 6.31 -19.43 5.45
N ARG A 109 5.08 -19.26 4.96
CA ARG A 109 4.71 -18.21 3.98
C ARG A 109 4.63 -16.83 4.61
N ILE A 110 4.22 -16.78 5.88
CA ILE A 110 4.34 -15.60 6.73
C ILE A 110 5.09 -16.00 8.00
N VAL A 111 5.88 -15.08 8.55
CA VAL A 111 6.76 -15.34 9.69
C VAL A 111 6.57 -14.29 10.77
N GLU A 112 7.05 -14.55 11.98
CA GLU A 112 7.14 -13.52 13.00
C GLU A 112 8.16 -12.45 12.55
N THR A 113 7.73 -11.20 12.55
CA THR A 113 8.58 -10.03 12.26
C THR A 113 8.61 -9.13 13.50
N SER A 114 9.60 -8.26 13.58
CA SER A 114 9.73 -7.28 14.66
C SER A 114 9.91 -5.89 14.08
N CYS A 115 9.28 -4.89 14.69
CA CYS A 115 9.73 -3.51 14.57
C CYS A 115 9.71 -2.78 15.94
N PRO A 116 10.11 -1.49 16.02
CA PRO A 116 10.29 -0.76 17.27
C PRO A 116 9.04 -0.64 18.16
N PRO A 117 9.18 -0.60 19.49
CA PRO A 117 8.19 -1.01 20.50
C PRO A 117 6.89 -0.19 20.63
N ASN A 118 6.53 0.69 19.70
CA ASN A 118 5.25 1.40 19.72
C ASN A 118 4.08 0.55 19.17
N TYR A 119 4.18 -0.77 19.31
CA TYR A 119 3.24 -1.72 18.71
C TYR A 119 1.93 -1.79 19.48
N VAL A 120 0.85 -1.42 18.79
CA VAL A 120 -0.51 -1.81 19.18
C VAL A 120 -0.84 -3.07 18.38
N CYS A 121 -0.40 -4.20 18.94
CA CYS A 121 -1.08 -5.48 18.86
C CYS A 121 -1.68 -5.71 20.26
#